data_AF-A0A5C6Z9T2-F1
#
_entry.id   AF-A0A5C6Z9T2-F1
#
_cell.length_a   1.000
_cell.length_b   1.000
_cell.length_c   1.000
_cell.angle_alpha   90.00
_cell.angle_beta   90.00
_cell.angle_gamma   90.00
#
_symmetry.space_group_name_H-M   'P 1'
#
loop_
_entity.id
_entity.type
_entity.pdbx_description
1 polymer ?
#
loop_
_entity_poly.entity_id
_entity_poly.type
_entity_poly.pdbx_seq_one_letter_code
_entity_poly.pdbx_strand_id
1 'polypeptide(L)' 'MFRFEPNAQGEPRWRVDLYGLARRRLAALGLDAISGGGWCTLSEPSRFFSFRHERVDGLRSGRMAAVIRLR' A
#
# COMPACT_ATOMS: atom_id res chain seq x y z
N MET A 1 -10.53 4.22 1.01
CA MET A 1 -11.62 4.34 1.99
C MET A 1 -10.98 4.46 3.36
N PHE A 2 -11.32 5.48 4.15
CA PHE A 2 -10.73 5.69 5.47
C PHE A 2 -11.62 5.03 6.53
N ARG A 3 -11.00 4.33 7.47
CA ARG A 3 -11.67 3.73 8.61
C ARG A 3 -10.93 4.12 9.88
N PHE A 4 -11.67 4.56 10.88
CA PHE A 4 -11.11 4.80 12.19
C PHE A 4 -11.11 3.49 12.98
N GLU A 5 -9.93 2.97 13.30
CA GLU A 5 -9.78 1.75 14.11
C GLU A 5 -8.48 1.81 14.93
N PRO A 6 -8.49 1.29 16.18
CA PRO A 6 -7.30 1.30 17.02
C PRO A 6 -6.17 0.43 16.45
N ASN A 7 -4.92 0.77 16.81
CA ASN A 7 -3.76 -0.12 16.57
C ASN A 7 -3.68 -1.23 17.64
N ALA A 8 -2.65 -2.07 17.54
CA ALA A 8 -2.41 -3.15 18.50
C ALA A 8 -2.20 -2.67 19.94
N GLN A 9 -1.81 -1.40 20.12
CA GLN A 9 -1.63 -0.74 21.42
C GLN A 9 -2.90 -0.06 21.93
N GLY A 10 -4.04 -0.22 21.24
CA GLY A 10 -5.32 0.40 21.61
C GLY A 10 -5.41 1.89 21.27
N GLU A 11 -4.39 2.47 20.64
CA GLU A 11 -4.39 3.88 20.28
C GLU A 11 -5.25 4.10 19.03
N PRO A 12 -6.10 5.15 19.00
CA PRO A 12 -6.91 5.45 17.84
C PRO A 12 -6.03 5.77 16.62
N ARG A 13 -6.33 5.14 15.48
CA ARG A 13 -5.65 5.38 14.21
C ARG A 13 -6.64 5.40 13.05
N TRP A 14 -6.22 6.05 11.97
CA TRP A 14 -6.90 5.94 10.68
C TRP A 14 -6.21 4.86 9.86
N ARG A 15 -7.00 3.94 9.31
CA ARG A 15 -6.57 3.01 8.28
C ARG A 15 -7.14 3.43 6.95
N VAL A 16 -6.34 3.24 5.91
CA VAL A 16 -6.71 3.63 4.55
C VAL A 16 -6.46 2.46 3.62
N ASP A 17 -7.49 2.13 2.85
CA ASP A 17 -7.32 1.35 1.63
C ASP A 17 -6.74 2.27 0.54
N LEU A 18 -5.42 2.14 0.32
CA LEU A 18 -4.68 2.90 -0.67
C LEU A 18 -5.07 2.51 -2.11
N TYR A 19 -5.34 1.24 -2.37
CA TYR A 19 -5.73 0.80 -3.71
C TYR A 19 -7.13 1.29 -4.07
N GLY A 20 -8.09 1.20 -3.15
CA GLY A 20 -9.42 1.79 -3.35
C GLY A 20 -9.38 3.31 -3.50
N LEU A 21 -8.45 4.01 -2.81
CA LEU A 21 -8.24 5.44 -3.03
C LEU A 21 -7.71 5.72 -4.45
N ALA A 22 -6.70 4.97 -4.90
CA ALA A 22 -6.15 5.11 -6.25
C ALA A 22 -7.20 4.81 -7.32
N ARG A 23 -7.97 3.71 -7.18
CA ARG A 23 -9.06 3.35 -8.09
C ARG A 23 -10.09 4.47 -8.24
N ARG A 24 -10.57 5.04 -7.13
CA ARG A 24 -11.53 6.15 -7.18
C ARG A 24 -10.95 7.37 -7.90
N ARG A 25 -9.66 7.69 -7.67
CA ARG A 25 -9.00 8.80 -8.36
C ARG A 25 -8.88 8.55 -9.86
N LEU A 26 -8.50 7.34 -10.26
CA LEU A 26 -8.38 6.96 -11.66
C LEU A 26 -9.74 6.93 -12.37
N ALA A 27 -10.76 6.35 -11.73
CA ALA A 27 -12.13 6.34 -12.26
C ALA A 27 -12.71 7.76 -12.42
N ALA A 28 -12.43 8.67 -11.48
CA ALA A 28 -12.82 10.07 -11.59
C ALA A 28 -12.15 10.81 -12.77
N LEU A 29 -11.05 10.27 -13.31
CA LEU A 29 -10.39 10.75 -14.52
C LEU A 29 -10.92 10.06 -15.80
N GLY A 30 -11.94 9.20 -15.71
CA GLY A 30 -12.52 8.48 -16.84
C GLY A 30 -11.77 7.21 -17.25
N LEU A 31 -10.93 6.64 -16.37
CA LEU A 31 -10.25 5.38 -16.63
C LEU A 31 -11.12 4.19 -16.20
N ASP A 32 -11.47 3.32 -17.14
CA ASP A 32 -12.37 2.18 -16.90
C ASP A 32 -11.61 0.86 -16.64
N ALA A 33 -10.44 0.69 -17.25
CA ALA A 33 -9.64 -0.54 -17.13
C ALA A 33 -8.59 -0.42 -16.01
N ILE A 34 -9.01 -0.63 -14.76
CA ILE A 34 -8.14 -0.54 -13.57
C ILE A 34 -7.98 -1.92 -12.91
N SER A 35 -6.75 -2.45 -12.90
CA SER A 35 -6.42 -3.77 -12.35
C SER A 35 -5.24 -3.74 -11.37
N GLY A 36 -4.92 -4.89 -10.76
CA GLY A 36 -3.84 -5.03 -9.78
C GLY A 36 -4.24 -4.66 -8.35
N GLY A 37 -3.28 -4.25 -7.52
CA GLY A 37 -3.54 -3.79 -6.16
C GLY A 37 -4.07 -4.85 -5.20
N GLY A 38 -3.56 -6.08 -5.30
CA GLY A 38 -3.88 -7.20 -4.42
C GLY A 38 -2.78 -7.56 -3.42
N TRP A 39 -1.63 -6.87 -3.44
CA TRP A 39 -0.48 -7.18 -2.60
C TRP A 39 -0.37 -6.25 -1.42
N CYS A 40 0.20 -6.73 -0.33
CA CYS A 40 0.51 -5.90 0.83
C CYS A 40 1.98 -6.03 1.18
N THR A 41 2.74 -4.95 0.95
CA THR A 41 4.19 -4.95 1.16
C THR A 41 4.58 -5.24 2.62
N LEU A 42 3.71 -4.94 3.58
CA LEU A 42 3.95 -5.26 5.00
C LEU A 42 3.71 -6.73 5.33
N SER A 43 2.66 -7.37 4.80
CA SER A 43 2.31 -8.75 5.18
C SER A 43 3.01 -9.81 4.34
N GLU A 44 3.70 -9.42 3.26
CA GLU A 44 4.42 -10.32 2.36
C GLU A 44 5.94 -10.03 2.36
N PRO A 45 6.64 -10.17 3.51
CA PRO A 45 8.04 -9.76 3.66
C PRO A 45 9.03 -10.59 2.84
N SER A 46 8.66 -11.80 2.42
CA SER A 46 9.48 -12.63 1.54
C SER A 46 9.50 -12.14 0.08
N ARG A 47 8.59 -11.22 -0.27
CA ARG A 47 8.42 -10.70 -1.64
C ARG A 47 8.77 -9.22 -1.76
N PHE A 48 8.51 -8.44 -0.71
CA PHE A 48 8.58 -6.99 -0.78
C PHE A 48 9.40 -6.38 0.37
N PHE A 49 10.15 -5.34 0.01
CA PHE A 49 10.62 -4.36 0.99
C PHE A 49 9.45 -3.53 1.50
N SER A 50 9.45 -3.21 2.80
CA SER A 50 8.43 -2.37 3.43
C SER A 50 9.04 -1.43 4.46
N PHE A 51 8.92 -0.13 4.19
CA PHE A 51 9.30 0.91 5.15
C PHE A 51 8.54 0.81 6.48
N ARG A 52 7.33 0.23 6.46
CA ARG A 52 6.57 0.00 7.70
C ARG A 52 7.15 -1.15 8.53
N HIS A 53 7.81 -2.12 7.90
CA HIS A 53 8.51 -3.22 8.56
C HIS A 53 9.83 -2.77 9.20
N GLU A 54 10.53 -1.81 8.58
CA GLU A 54 11.73 -1.17 9.18
C GLU A 54 11.44 -0.57 10.56
N ARG A 55 10.22 -0.07 10.79
CA ARG A 55 9.79 0.40 12.12
C ARG A 55 9.51 -0.73 13.12
N VAL A 56 9.39 -1.97 12.65
CA VAL A 56 9.09 -3.17 13.44
C VAL A 56 10.37 -3.93 13.80
N ASP A 57 11.27 -4.15 12.84
CA ASP A 57 12.50 -4.93 13.03
C ASP A 57 13.77 -4.07 13.23
N GLY A 58 13.71 -2.76 12.97
CA GLY A 58 14.84 -1.84 13.10
C GLY A 58 15.85 -1.92 11.95
N LEU A 59 15.61 -2.72 10.92
CA LEU A 59 16.49 -2.89 9.77
C LEU A 59 16.07 -1.95 8.64
N ARG A 60 17.03 -1.24 8.05
CA ARG A 60 16.76 -0.37 6.89
C ARG A 60 16.16 -1.18 5.76
N SER A 61 14.97 -0.79 5.31
CA SER A 61 14.30 -1.44 4.19
C SER A 61 14.88 -0.95 2.87
N GLY A 62 15.08 -1.86 1.91
CA GLY A 62 15.38 -1.52 0.51
C GLY A 62 14.24 -0.76 -0.19
N ARG A 63 14.38 -0.52 -1.49
CA ARG A 63 13.35 0.08 -2.34
C ARG A 63 13.13 -0.79 -3.58
N MET A 64 11.86 -0.95 -3.94
CA MET A 64 11.46 -1.61 -5.18
C MET A 64 11.22 -0.56 -6.28
N ALA A 65 11.26 -0.99 -7.54
CA ALA A 65 10.89 -0.18 -8.69
C ALA A 65 9.73 -0.84 -9.45
N ALA A 66 8.78 -0.03 -9.90
CA ALA A 66 7.79 -0.42 -10.89
C ALA A 66 8.16 0.25 -12.21
N VAL A 67 8.36 -0.54 -13.26
CA VAL A 67 8.86 -0.05 -14.56
C VAL A 67 7.91 -0.45 -15.68
N ILE A 68 7.72 0.45 -16.63
CA ILE A 68 7.01 0.20 -17.88
C ILE A 68 7.84 0.80 -19.02
N ARG A 69 7.90 0.10 -20.16
CA ARG A 69 8.53 0.61 -21.37
C ARG A 69 7.64 0.33 -22.58
N LEU A 70 7.68 1.21 -23.55
CA LEU A 70 7.25 0.89 -24.91
C LEU A 70 8.39 0.15 -25.61
N ARG A 71 8.05 -0.72 -26.55
CA ARG A 71 9.03 -1.38 -27.41
C ARG A 71 9.36 -0.51 -28.60
#